data_AF-A0A916HQT9-F1
#
_entry.id   AF-A0A916HQT9-F1
#
_cell.length_a   1.000
_cell.length_b   1.000
_cell.length_c   1.000
_cell.angle_alpha   90.00
_cell.angle_beta   90.00
_cell.angle_gamma   90.00
#
_symmetry.space_group_name_H-M   'P 1'
#
loop_
_entity.id
_entity.type
_entity.pdbx_description
1 polymer ?
#
loop_
_entity_poly.entity_id
_entity_poly.type
_entity_poly.pdbx_seq_one_letter_code
_entity_poly.pdbx_strand_id
1 'polypeptide(L)'
;MSAEFLYKEYQLCFEQLRYYDTRHSDLLKYSFTLTSSIATAQFAVFQVLGSTSNSFYAQVFLSLIVFMATLLLFLGMLSNRLYFVMVARQINAIRKYMLLTEAENFKDNQLYTSTNFPVFKLSSIHTLQLIGTALISSFFAGSALFGIQMIIWSQAHIWISGVAVIVIGAAELILGFLYLNSTGKKTADEAVHKAY
;
A
#
# COMPACT_ATOMS: atom_id res chain seq x y z
N MET A 1 -11.58 20.75 31.95
CA MET A 1 -10.17 20.60 31.50
C MET A 1 -9.94 19.27 30.78
N SER A 2 -10.31 18.12 31.36
CA SER A 2 -10.20 16.80 30.69
C SER A 2 -11.07 16.68 29.42
N ALA A 3 -12.33 17.11 29.47
CA ALA A 3 -13.23 17.05 28.32
C ALA A 3 -12.77 17.93 27.14
N GLU A 4 -12.22 19.11 27.42
CA GLU A 4 -11.67 20.02 26.41
C GLU A 4 -10.42 19.46 25.76
N PHE A 5 -9.52 18.86 26.57
CA PHE A 5 -8.34 18.15 26.07
C PHE A 5 -8.74 17.00 25.13
N LEU A 6 -9.63 16.10 25.58
CA LEU A 6 -10.08 14.96 24.78
C LEU A 6 -10.81 15.37 23.51
N TYR A 7 -11.60 16.44 23.57
CA TYR A 7 -12.25 17.00 22.39
C TYR A 7 -11.22 17.53 21.39
N LYS A 8 -10.21 18.26 21.87
CA LYS A 8 -9.13 18.77 21.00
C LYS A 8 -8.32 17.63 20.39
N GLU A 9 -7.99 16.61 21.18
CA GLU A 9 -7.29 15.41 20.70
C GLU A 9 -8.11 14.67 19.63
N TYR A 10 -9.41 14.49 19.87
CA TYR A 10 -10.32 13.90 18.89
C TYR A 10 -10.31 14.67 17.56
N GLN A 11 -10.38 16.00 17.60
CA GLN A 11 -10.35 16.82 16.39
C GLN A 11 -9.04 16.63 15.61
N LEU A 12 -7.90 16.69 16.30
CA LEU A 12 -6.59 16.53 15.67
C LEU A 12 -6.41 15.12 15.09
N CYS A 13 -6.82 14.08 15.81
CA CYS A 13 -6.80 12.71 15.30
C CYS A 13 -7.73 12.56 14.09
N PHE A 14 -8.91 13.17 14.10
CA PHE A 14 -9.84 13.11 12.97
C PHE A 14 -9.26 13.78 11.71
N GLU A 15 -8.58 14.91 11.86
CA GLU A 15 -7.85 15.58 10.77
C GLU A 15 -6.72 14.69 10.24
N GLN A 16 -5.93 14.09 11.12
CA GLN A 16 -4.87 13.13 10.74
C GLN A 16 -5.44 11.92 10.00
N LEU A 17 -6.58 11.38 10.44
CA LEU A 17 -7.24 10.26 9.78
C LEU A 17 -7.63 10.60 8.33
N ARG A 18 -8.22 11.80 8.12
CA ARG A 18 -8.55 12.31 6.78
C ARG A 18 -7.31 12.52 5.92
N TYR A 19 -6.23 13.01 6.52
CA TYR A 19 -4.94 13.16 5.84
C TYR A 19 -4.41 11.82 5.33
N TYR A 20 -4.39 10.78 6.17
CA TYR A 20 -3.93 9.45 5.76
C TYR A 20 -4.82 8.81 4.69
N ASP A 21 -6.13 9.00 4.74
CA ASP A 21 -7.04 8.49 3.70
C ASP A 21 -6.79 9.19 2.35
N THR A 22 -6.67 10.52 2.36
CA THR A 22 -6.34 11.32 1.18
C THR A 22 -4.98 10.90 0.61
N ARG A 23 -3.97 10.74 1.48
CA ARG A 23 -2.63 10.32 1.09
C ARG A 23 -2.62 8.93 0.46
N HIS A 24 -3.43 8.00 0.96
CA HIS A 24 -3.59 6.67 0.36
C HIS A 24 -4.11 6.76 -1.07
N SER A 25 -5.15 7.57 -1.29
CA SER A 25 -5.74 7.81 -2.62
C SER A 25 -4.73 8.45 -3.57
N ASP A 26 -3.93 9.40 -3.10
CA ASP A 26 -2.94 10.09 -3.93
C ASP A 26 -1.77 9.18 -4.31
N LEU A 27 -1.29 8.32 -3.39
CA LEU A 27 -0.30 7.29 -3.70
C LEU A 27 -0.80 6.33 -4.78
N LEU A 28 -2.08 5.93 -4.69
CA LEU A 28 -2.70 5.06 -5.67
C LEU A 28 -2.81 5.74 -7.05
N LYS A 29 -3.29 6.98 -7.12
CA LYS A 29 -3.35 7.76 -8.37
C LYS A 29 -1.97 7.89 -9.00
N TYR A 30 -0.95 8.20 -8.21
CA TYR A 30 0.41 8.31 -8.69
C TYR A 30 0.93 6.98 -9.24
N SER A 31 0.66 5.86 -8.57
CA SER A 31 0.99 4.52 -9.07
C SER A 31 0.36 4.24 -10.44
N PHE A 32 -0.93 4.54 -10.63
CA PHE A 32 -1.61 4.36 -11.91
C PHE A 32 -1.09 5.30 -13.02
N THR A 33 -0.81 6.55 -12.70
CA THR A 33 -0.24 7.51 -13.67
C THR A 33 1.15 7.07 -14.11
N LEU A 34 2.00 6.66 -13.17
CA LEU A 34 3.36 6.19 -13.45
C LEU A 34 3.33 4.95 -14.35
N THR A 35 2.53 3.96 -13.98
CA THR A 35 2.48 2.67 -14.66
C THR A 35 1.86 2.78 -16.06
N SER A 36 0.82 3.59 -16.23
CA SER A 36 0.24 3.86 -17.55
C SER A 36 1.16 4.66 -18.47
N SER A 37 1.88 5.66 -17.93
CA SER A 37 2.87 6.45 -18.69
C SER A 37 4.00 5.57 -19.21
N ILE A 38 4.51 4.66 -18.39
CA ILE A 38 5.63 3.80 -18.77
C ILE A 38 5.19 2.68 -19.70
N ALA A 39 3.99 2.11 -19.51
CA ALA A 39 3.43 1.16 -20.47
C ALA A 39 3.29 1.81 -21.87
N THR A 40 2.85 3.07 -21.91
CA THR A 40 2.76 3.85 -23.17
C THR A 40 4.15 4.09 -23.77
N ALA A 41 5.15 4.46 -22.95
CA ALA A 41 6.52 4.65 -23.40
C ALA A 41 7.12 3.34 -23.96
N GLN A 42 6.90 2.22 -23.29
CA GLN A 42 7.35 0.90 -23.77
C GLN A 42 6.72 0.56 -25.11
N PHE A 43 5.41 0.78 -25.26
CA PHE A 43 4.72 0.55 -26.53
C PHE A 43 5.29 1.43 -27.66
N ALA A 44 5.53 2.72 -27.39
CA ALA A 44 6.12 3.64 -28.35
C ALA A 44 7.53 3.20 -28.78
N VAL A 45 8.37 2.77 -27.82
CA VAL A 45 9.71 2.24 -28.11
C VAL A 45 9.63 1.00 -29.01
N PHE A 46 8.71 0.08 -28.73
CA PHE A 46 8.52 -1.11 -29.58
C PHE A 46 8.06 -0.78 -31.00
N GLN A 47 7.19 0.22 -31.16
CA GLN A 47 6.75 0.68 -32.47
C GLN A 47 7.88 1.32 -33.28
N VAL A 48 8.77 2.09 -32.63
CA VAL A 48 9.86 2.81 -33.31
C VAL A 48 11.06 1.91 -33.62
N LEU A 49 11.46 1.06 -32.68
CA LEU A 49 12.68 0.23 -32.80
C LEU A 49 12.41 -1.18 -33.32
N GLY A 50 11.15 -1.58 -33.46
CA GLY A 50 10.76 -2.96 -33.78
C GLY A 50 11.15 -3.95 -32.67
N SER A 51 11.15 -5.25 -32.99
CA SER A 51 11.58 -6.32 -32.08
C SER A 51 13.10 -6.55 -32.15
N THR A 52 13.87 -5.47 -32.00
CA THR A 52 15.34 -5.54 -31.99
C THR A 52 15.86 -5.72 -30.57
N SER A 53 17.12 -6.14 -30.40
CA SER A 53 17.75 -6.22 -29.06
C SER A 53 17.67 -4.89 -28.30
N ASN A 54 17.80 -3.76 -29.00
CA ASN A 54 17.71 -2.41 -28.45
C ASN A 54 16.35 -2.09 -27.80
N SER A 55 15.24 -2.56 -28.38
CA SER A 55 13.91 -2.35 -27.79
C SER A 55 13.77 -3.11 -26.46
N PHE A 56 14.34 -4.31 -26.37
CA PHE A 56 14.34 -5.10 -25.14
C PHE A 56 15.21 -4.47 -24.05
N TYR A 57 16.38 -3.91 -24.37
CA TYR A 57 17.18 -3.16 -23.38
C TYR A 57 16.39 -2.00 -22.77
N ALA A 58 15.71 -1.22 -23.61
CA ALA A 58 14.88 -0.11 -23.16
C ALA A 58 13.68 -0.59 -22.33
N GLN A 59 13.02 -1.69 -22.74
CA GLN A 59 11.94 -2.31 -21.95
C GLN A 59 12.42 -2.72 -20.56
N VAL A 60 13.56 -3.43 -20.46
CA VAL A 60 14.12 -3.89 -19.19
C VAL A 60 14.40 -2.71 -18.28
N PHE A 61 15.06 -1.68 -18.80
CA PHE A 61 15.38 -0.48 -18.04
C PHE A 61 14.13 0.21 -17.48
N LEU A 62 13.13 0.47 -18.35
CA LEU A 62 11.88 1.11 -17.96
C LEU A 62 11.08 0.25 -16.96
N SER A 63 11.01 -1.06 -17.18
CA SER A 63 10.31 -2.00 -16.30
C SER A 63 10.95 -2.06 -14.92
N LEU A 64 12.28 -2.07 -14.83
CA LEU A 64 13.00 -2.08 -13.54
C LEU A 64 12.76 -0.79 -12.75
N ILE A 65 12.78 0.38 -13.42
CA ILE A 65 12.50 1.66 -12.76
C ILE A 65 11.08 1.67 -12.18
N VAL A 66 10.09 1.22 -12.95
CA VAL A 66 8.70 1.20 -12.48
C VAL A 66 8.51 0.17 -11.39
N PHE A 67 9.12 -1.01 -11.50
CA PHE A 67 9.10 -2.00 -10.43
C PHE A 67 9.62 -1.40 -9.12
N MET A 68 10.81 -0.77 -9.13
CA MET A 68 11.36 -0.14 -7.94
C MET A 68 10.46 0.97 -7.38
N ALA A 69 9.91 1.82 -8.26
CA ALA A 69 9.03 2.90 -7.85
C ALA A 69 7.70 2.37 -7.26
N THR A 70 7.08 1.37 -7.89
CA THR A 70 5.82 0.78 -7.43
C THR A 70 6.00 -0.03 -6.14
N LEU A 71 7.14 -0.71 -5.96
CA LEU A 71 7.52 -1.33 -4.70
C LEU A 71 7.65 -0.29 -3.57
N LEU A 72 8.30 0.84 -3.81
CA LEU A 72 8.40 1.93 -2.82
C LEU A 72 7.02 2.52 -2.49
N LEU A 73 6.15 2.69 -3.49
CA LEU A 73 4.77 3.13 -3.27
C LEU A 73 3.97 2.12 -2.45
N PHE A 74 4.12 0.83 -2.73
CA PHE A 74 3.51 -0.25 -1.94
C PHE A 74 3.94 -0.20 -0.48
N LEU A 75 5.24 -0.06 -0.20
CA LEU A 75 5.77 0.13 1.15
C LEU A 75 5.21 1.40 1.81
N GLY A 76 5.13 2.50 1.07
CA GLY A 76 4.50 3.74 1.55
C GLY A 76 3.03 3.56 1.91
N MET A 77 2.26 2.81 1.10
CA MET A 77 0.86 2.50 1.36
C MET A 77 0.68 1.60 2.60
N LEU A 78 1.58 0.64 2.84
CA LEU A 78 1.58 -0.19 4.05
C LEU A 78 1.78 0.65 5.31
N SER A 79 2.80 1.52 5.31
CA SER A 79 3.05 2.44 6.43
C SER A 79 1.86 3.38 6.65
N ASN A 80 1.30 3.96 5.59
CA ASN A 80 0.12 4.81 5.67
C ASN A 80 -1.09 4.07 6.28
N ARG A 81 -1.29 2.79 5.91
CA ARG A 81 -2.35 1.96 6.47
C ARG A 81 -2.17 1.71 7.97
N LEU A 82 -0.93 1.48 8.41
CA LEU A 82 -0.61 1.31 9.82
C LEU A 82 -0.98 2.56 10.62
N TYR A 83 -0.54 3.74 10.17
CA TYR A 83 -0.84 5.01 10.84
C TYR A 83 -2.34 5.32 10.84
N PHE A 84 -3.03 5.09 9.73
CA PHE A 84 -4.48 5.23 9.65
C PHE A 84 -5.20 4.41 10.74
N VAL A 85 -4.79 3.14 10.91
CA VAL A 85 -5.42 2.27 11.92
C VAL A 85 -5.09 2.71 13.34
N MET A 86 -3.85 3.14 13.63
CA MET A 86 -3.48 3.65 14.95
C MET A 86 -4.33 4.85 15.35
N VAL A 87 -4.47 5.83 14.46
CA VAL A 87 -5.30 7.02 14.69
C VAL A 87 -6.78 6.66 14.84
N ALA A 88 -7.29 5.75 14.01
CA ALA A 88 -8.68 5.28 14.12
C ALA A 88 -8.95 4.59 15.47
N ARG A 89 -7.99 3.83 16.02
CA ARG A 89 -8.12 3.24 17.36
C ARG A 89 -8.19 4.31 18.44
N GLN A 90 -7.38 5.37 18.35
CA GLN A 90 -7.40 6.47 19.31
C GLN A 90 -8.75 7.21 19.29
N ILE A 91 -9.26 7.52 18.10
CA ILE A 91 -10.58 8.12 17.93
C ILE A 91 -11.66 7.24 18.58
N ASN A 92 -11.64 5.93 18.31
CA ASN A 92 -12.61 5.00 18.90
C ASN A 92 -12.48 4.91 20.43
N ALA A 93 -11.26 5.03 20.98
CA ALA A 93 -11.01 5.04 22.42
C ALA A 93 -11.64 6.28 23.09
N ILE A 94 -11.39 7.47 22.55
CA ILE A 94 -11.96 8.73 23.04
C ILE A 94 -13.49 8.67 22.97
N ARG A 95 -14.04 8.21 21.84
CA ARG A 95 -15.49 8.05 21.67
C ARG A 95 -16.11 7.10 22.67
N LYS A 96 -15.48 5.94 22.87
CA LYS A 96 -15.96 4.95 23.85
C LYS A 96 -15.97 5.55 25.24
N TYR A 97 -14.94 6.28 25.62
CA TYR A 97 -14.87 6.98 26.90
C TYR A 97 -16.04 7.99 27.03
N MET A 98 -16.19 8.91 26.07
CA MET A 98 -17.22 9.95 26.10
C MET A 98 -18.65 9.38 26.12
N LEU A 99 -18.92 8.30 25.38
CA LEU A 99 -20.23 7.64 25.38
C LEU A 99 -20.57 7.00 26.73
N LEU A 100 -19.56 6.49 27.45
CA LEU A 100 -19.76 5.86 28.75
C LEU A 100 -19.87 6.88 29.88
N THR A 101 -19.17 8.02 29.79
CA THR A 101 -19.10 8.99 30.89
C THR A 101 -20.07 10.16 30.74
N GLU A 102 -20.26 10.69 29.54
CA GLU A 102 -21.02 11.94 29.30
C GLU A 102 -22.37 11.69 28.63
N ALA A 103 -22.54 10.57 27.94
CA ALA A 103 -23.72 10.31 27.10
C ALA A 103 -24.24 8.87 27.25
N GLU A 104 -24.35 8.36 28.48
CA GLU A 104 -24.76 6.97 28.76
C GLU A 104 -26.14 6.61 28.15
N ASN A 105 -27.03 7.60 28.02
CA ASN A 105 -28.36 7.42 27.44
C ASN A 105 -28.39 7.47 25.90
N PHE A 106 -27.26 7.76 25.23
CA PHE A 106 -27.18 7.83 23.76
C PHE A 106 -27.01 6.43 23.17
N LYS A 107 -28.12 5.77 22.86
CA LYS A 107 -28.14 4.39 22.33
C LYS A 107 -27.99 4.28 20.81
N ASP A 108 -28.23 5.37 20.07
CA ASP A 108 -28.24 5.39 18.60
C ASP A 108 -26.86 5.65 17.97
N ASN A 109 -25.77 5.24 18.63
CA ASN A 109 -24.44 5.37 18.06
C ASN A 109 -24.20 4.34 16.96
N GLN A 110 -24.19 4.79 15.71
CA GLN A 110 -23.98 3.95 14.53
C GLN A 110 -22.51 3.71 14.17
N LEU A 111 -21.58 4.39 14.86
CA LEU A 111 -20.17 4.40 14.49
C LEU A 111 -19.32 3.56 15.46
N TYR A 112 -18.13 3.19 15.02
CA TYR A 112 -17.25 2.28 15.74
C TYR A 112 -16.75 2.84 17.08
N THR A 113 -16.71 1.97 18.09
CA THR A 113 -16.13 2.23 19.42
C THR A 113 -15.06 1.21 19.82
N SER A 114 -14.90 0.14 19.02
CA SER A 114 -13.87 -0.87 19.27
C SER A 114 -12.49 -0.34 18.91
N THR A 115 -11.55 -0.47 19.84
CA THR A 115 -10.12 -0.17 19.64
C THR A 115 -9.33 -1.41 19.19
N ASN A 116 -9.92 -2.60 19.34
CA ASN A 116 -9.26 -3.86 19.02
C ASN A 116 -9.78 -4.40 17.69
N PHE A 117 -9.28 -3.84 16.60
CA PHE A 117 -9.52 -4.38 15.26
C PHE A 117 -8.20 -4.59 14.52
N PRO A 118 -8.10 -5.64 13.68
CA PRO A 118 -6.87 -5.95 12.96
C PRO A 118 -6.57 -4.87 11.92
N VAL A 119 -5.28 -4.58 11.74
CA VAL A 119 -4.80 -3.62 10.73
C VAL A 119 -5.11 -4.12 9.31
N PHE A 120 -4.90 -5.43 9.11
CA PHE A 120 -5.22 -6.13 7.88
C PHE A 120 -6.63 -6.69 7.92
N LYS A 121 -7.45 -6.34 6.92
CA LYS A 121 -8.80 -6.86 6.72
C LYS A 121 -8.99 -7.10 5.23
N LEU A 122 -9.13 -8.36 4.82
CA LEU A 122 -9.26 -8.72 3.39
C LEU A 122 -10.43 -8.00 2.70
N SER A 123 -11.53 -7.77 3.41
CA SER A 123 -12.70 -7.06 2.89
C SER A 123 -12.54 -5.53 2.83
N SER A 124 -11.40 -4.97 3.26
CA SER A 124 -11.16 -3.53 3.23
C SER A 124 -10.71 -3.07 1.84
N ILE A 125 -11.30 -1.98 1.36
CA ILE A 125 -10.91 -1.34 0.09
C ILE A 125 -9.42 -1.00 0.07
N HIS A 126 -8.85 -0.50 1.18
CA HIS A 126 -7.40 -0.23 1.27
C HIS A 126 -6.55 -1.50 1.11
N THR A 127 -7.01 -2.64 1.61
CA THR A 127 -6.31 -3.92 1.42
C THR A 127 -6.40 -4.39 -0.03
N LEU A 128 -7.56 -4.23 -0.67
CA LEU A 128 -7.69 -4.51 -2.11
C LEU A 128 -6.78 -3.60 -2.95
N GLN A 129 -6.67 -2.32 -2.60
CA GLN A 129 -5.77 -1.37 -3.26
C GLN A 129 -4.30 -1.76 -3.08
N LEU A 130 -3.89 -2.18 -1.88
CA LEU A 130 -2.56 -2.74 -1.63
C LEU A 130 -2.27 -3.98 -2.50
N ILE A 131 -3.24 -4.90 -2.61
CA ILE A 131 -3.12 -6.08 -3.46
C ILE A 131 -2.96 -5.67 -4.93
N GLY A 132 -3.76 -4.72 -5.40
CA GLY A 132 -3.64 -4.17 -6.75
C GLY A 132 -2.26 -3.58 -7.03
N THR A 133 -1.72 -2.77 -6.12
CA THR A 133 -0.38 -2.17 -6.26
C THR A 133 0.73 -3.23 -6.29
N ALA A 134 0.65 -4.27 -5.44
CA ALA A 134 1.60 -5.38 -5.44
C ALA A 134 1.54 -6.18 -6.76
N LEU A 135 0.34 -6.46 -7.27
CA LEU A 135 0.18 -7.11 -8.57
C LEU A 135 0.81 -6.27 -9.68
N ILE A 136 0.55 -4.97 -9.74
CA ILE A 136 1.16 -4.06 -10.72
C ILE A 136 2.69 -4.09 -10.63
N SER A 137 3.24 -3.98 -9.42
CA SER A 137 4.69 -4.10 -9.16
C SER A 137 5.27 -5.40 -9.74
N SER A 138 4.67 -6.53 -9.37
CA SER A 138 5.11 -7.85 -9.83
C SER A 138 5.02 -8.04 -11.36
N PHE A 139 4.02 -7.44 -12.03
CA PHE A 139 3.92 -7.45 -13.49
C PHE A 139 5.10 -6.74 -14.16
N PHE A 140 5.54 -5.59 -13.63
CA PHE A 140 6.72 -4.89 -14.15
C PHE A 140 8.01 -5.68 -13.91
N ALA A 141 8.15 -6.36 -12.76
CA ALA A 141 9.26 -7.26 -12.53
C ALA A 141 9.28 -8.44 -13.52
N GLY A 142 8.13 -9.06 -13.77
CA GLY A 142 7.98 -10.12 -14.77
C GLY A 142 8.28 -9.65 -16.19
N SER A 143 7.86 -8.43 -16.55
CA SER A 143 8.17 -7.78 -17.83
C SER A 143 9.67 -7.51 -17.99
N ALA A 144 10.35 -7.05 -16.93
CA ALA A 144 11.81 -6.92 -16.93
C ALA A 144 12.49 -8.27 -17.15
N LEU A 145 12.05 -9.32 -16.45
CA LEU A 145 12.60 -10.66 -16.63
C LEU A 145 12.37 -11.19 -18.05
N PHE A 146 11.20 -10.93 -18.64
CA PHE A 146 10.92 -11.29 -20.03
C PHE A 146 11.92 -10.62 -21.00
N GLY A 147 12.14 -9.32 -20.85
CA GLY A 147 13.11 -8.58 -21.67
C GLY A 147 14.54 -9.11 -21.50
N ILE A 148 14.94 -9.46 -20.28
CA ILE A 148 16.27 -10.07 -20.01
C ILE A 148 16.42 -11.40 -20.76
N GLN A 149 15.39 -12.27 -20.74
CA GLN A 149 15.42 -13.53 -21.47
C GLN A 149 15.58 -13.32 -22.98
N MET A 150 14.83 -12.36 -23.55
CA MET A 150 14.95 -12.01 -24.97
C MET A 150 16.35 -11.53 -25.34
N ILE A 151 17.01 -10.75 -24.46
CA ILE A 151 18.37 -10.26 -24.69
C ILE A 151 19.40 -11.41 -24.66
N ILE A 152 19.31 -12.31 -23.67
CA ILE A 152 20.34 -13.33 -23.45
C ILE A 152 20.16 -14.53 -24.38
N TRP A 153 18.93 -15.01 -24.53
CA TRP A 153 18.64 -16.28 -25.22
C TRP A 153 17.98 -16.11 -26.58
N SER A 154 17.61 -14.89 -26.98
CA SER A 154 16.84 -14.62 -28.21
C SER A 154 15.50 -15.37 -28.31
N GLN A 155 15.10 -16.05 -27.23
CA GLN A 155 13.85 -16.74 -27.03
C GLN A 155 13.46 -16.56 -25.56
N ALA A 156 12.20 -16.19 -25.31
CA ALA A 156 11.69 -16.04 -23.96
C ALA A 156 10.66 -17.12 -23.66
N HIS A 157 10.83 -17.74 -22.50
CA HIS A 157 9.86 -18.67 -21.96
C HIS A 157 8.87 -17.89 -21.10
N ILE A 158 7.69 -17.59 -21.66
CA ILE A 158 6.64 -16.79 -21.00
C ILE A 158 6.30 -17.34 -19.60
N TRP A 159 6.34 -18.65 -19.43
CA TRP A 159 6.06 -19.29 -18.14
C TRP A 159 7.07 -18.90 -17.06
N ILE A 160 8.36 -18.68 -17.37
CA ILE A 160 9.37 -18.24 -16.40
C ILE A 160 9.02 -16.85 -15.88
N SER A 161 8.67 -15.92 -16.78
CA SER A 161 8.21 -14.58 -16.39
C SER A 161 6.90 -14.64 -15.61
N GLY A 162 5.96 -15.51 -16.00
CA GLY A 162 4.71 -15.72 -15.26
C GLY A 162 4.94 -16.24 -13.84
N VAL A 163 5.86 -17.19 -13.65
CA VAL A 163 6.27 -17.68 -12.32
C VAL A 163 6.90 -16.55 -11.50
N ALA A 164 7.75 -15.70 -12.12
CA ALA A 164 8.35 -14.57 -11.42
C ALA A 164 7.30 -13.55 -10.93
N VAL A 165 6.26 -13.25 -11.72
CA VAL A 165 5.13 -12.41 -11.29
C VAL A 165 4.47 -12.99 -10.04
N ILE A 166 4.16 -14.30 -10.05
CA ILE A 166 3.50 -14.97 -8.93
C ILE A 166 4.40 -14.95 -7.68
N VAL A 167 5.69 -15.29 -7.82
CA VAL A 167 6.63 -15.35 -6.70
C VAL A 167 6.84 -13.97 -6.08
N ILE A 168 7.07 -12.94 -6.90
CA ILE A 168 7.31 -11.58 -6.42
C ILE A 168 6.03 -11.00 -5.79
N GLY A 169 4.88 -11.15 -6.45
CA GLY A 169 3.60 -10.68 -5.90
C GLY A 169 3.25 -11.40 -4.59
N ALA A 170 3.46 -12.71 -4.51
CA ALA A 170 3.29 -13.46 -3.26
C ALA A 170 4.25 -12.97 -2.17
N ALA A 171 5.51 -12.71 -2.50
CA ALA A 171 6.49 -12.20 -1.55
C ALA A 171 6.09 -10.81 -1.01
N GLU A 172 5.69 -9.87 -1.88
CA GLU A 172 5.22 -8.54 -1.48
C GLU A 172 4.00 -8.63 -0.54
N LEU A 173 3.02 -9.47 -0.87
CA LEU A 173 1.81 -9.65 -0.05
C LEU A 173 2.11 -10.33 1.29
N ILE A 174 2.92 -11.39 1.30
CA ILE A 174 3.30 -12.09 2.53
C ILE A 174 4.11 -11.17 3.43
N LEU A 175 5.14 -10.51 2.89
CA LEU A 175 5.97 -9.58 3.66
C LEU A 175 5.15 -8.38 4.16
N GLY A 176 4.26 -7.82 3.32
CA GLY A 176 3.36 -6.76 3.70
C GLY A 176 2.38 -7.18 4.80
N PHE A 177 1.82 -8.38 4.72
CA PHE A 177 0.96 -8.95 5.76
C PHE A 177 1.73 -9.15 7.08
N LEU A 178 2.91 -9.76 7.02
CA LEU A 178 3.76 -9.95 8.20
C LEU A 178 4.15 -8.62 8.83
N TYR A 179 4.47 -7.61 8.02
CA TYR A 179 4.76 -6.25 8.47
C TYR A 179 3.56 -5.62 9.20
N LEU A 180 2.37 -5.64 8.59
CA LEU A 180 1.15 -5.07 9.21
C LEU A 180 0.74 -5.83 10.46
N ASN A 181 0.89 -7.15 10.50
CA ASN A 181 0.51 -7.98 11.64
C ASN A 181 1.48 -7.83 12.82
N SER A 182 2.79 -7.77 12.55
CA SER A 182 3.81 -7.61 13.59
C SER A 182 3.82 -6.20 14.18
N THR A 183 3.76 -5.18 13.32
CA THR A 183 3.82 -3.77 13.73
C THR A 183 2.47 -3.29 14.26
N GLY A 184 1.36 -3.81 13.70
CA GLY A 184 0.01 -3.43 14.09
C GLY A 184 -0.46 -3.87 15.47
N LYS A 185 0.29 -4.77 16.13
CA LYS A 185 0.05 -5.20 17.51
C LYS A 185 0.71 -4.31 18.56
N LYS A 186 1.71 -3.53 18.15
CA LYS A 186 2.49 -2.65 19.04
C LYS A 186 1.77 -1.32 19.25
N THR A 187 2.01 -0.68 20.39
CA THR A 187 1.61 0.73 20.59
C THR A 187 2.38 1.63 19.62
N ALA A 188 1.90 2.86 19.36
CA ALA A 188 2.59 3.79 18.45
C ALA A 188 4.04 4.05 18.91
N ASP A 189 4.26 4.18 20.21
CA ASP A 189 5.60 4.33 20.81
C ASP A 189 6.45 3.08 20.64
N GLU A 190 5.93 1.89 20.90
CA GLU A 190 6.67 0.63 20.68
C GLU A 190 6.96 0.35 19.20
N ALA A 191 6.05 0.78 18.31
CA ALA A 191 6.16 0.58 16.87
C ALA A 191 7.25 1.47 16.25
N VAL A 192 7.38 2.72 16.74
CA VAL A 192 8.28 3.72 16.16
C VAL A 192 9.60 3.82 16.93
N HIS A 193 9.54 3.85 18.27
CA HIS A 193 10.71 4.15 19.10
C HIS A 193 11.46 2.91 19.60
N LYS A 194 10.96 1.69 19.34
CA LYS A 194 11.51 0.44 19.94
C LYS A 194 11.86 0.65 21.42
N ALA A 195 10.97 1.31 22.17
CA ALA A 195 11.22 1.60 23.57
C ALA A 195 11.40 0.29 24.35
N TYR A 196 12.44 0.27 25.18
CA TYR A 196 12.95 -0.84 26.00
C TYR A 196 11.88 -1.51 26.87
#